data_AF-A0A4U0RE30-F1
#
_entry.id   AF-A0A4U0RE30-F1
#
_cell.length_a   1.000
_cell.length_b   1.000
_cell.length_c   1.000
_cell.angle_alpha   90.00
_cell.angle_beta   90.00
_cell.angle_gamma   90.00
#
_symmetry.space_group_name_H-M   'P 1'
#
loop_
_entity.id
_entity.type
_entity.pdbx_description
1 polymer ?
#
loop_
_entity_poly.entity_id
_entity_poly.type
_entity_poly.pdbx_seq_one_letter_code
_entity_poly.pdbx_strand_id
1 'polypeptide(L)'
;PAPQPAPAAAAPRPEPVAAAAPAPEPVAEASATPEPSTQPAFVPVPRRPIVPAGQPLPPQPSANEISPEALASVREVEKRARKLTLMELTERTCKWPIGDPATDKFWFCGLPSVAGKPYCEAHVGVAFQPMSSRRDRRR
;
A
#
# COMPACT_ATOMS: atom_id res chain seq x y z
N PRO A 1 21.07 -25.37 64.89
CA PRO A 1 20.48 -25.85 63.63
C PRO A 1 19.03 -25.38 63.49
N ALA A 2 18.76 -24.44 62.58
CA ALA A 2 17.41 -23.94 62.32
C ALA A 2 16.61 -24.96 61.50
N PRO A 3 15.43 -25.41 61.96
CA PRO A 3 14.50 -26.14 61.11
C PRO A 3 13.60 -25.13 60.37
N GLN A 4 13.69 -25.10 59.04
CA GLN A 4 12.62 -24.54 58.20
C GLN A 4 12.23 -25.57 57.13
N PRO A 5 10.94 -25.59 56.70
CA PRO A 5 10.33 -26.83 56.26
C PRO A 5 9.90 -26.83 54.78
N ALA A 6 9.65 -28.03 54.26
CA ALA A 6 8.79 -28.27 53.08
C ALA A 6 7.29 -28.22 53.50
N PRO A 7 6.26 -28.34 52.61
CA PRO A 7 6.29 -28.70 51.19
C PRO A 7 5.34 -27.84 50.31
N ALA A 8 4.70 -28.45 49.30
CA ALA A 8 4.14 -27.84 48.10
C ALA A 8 2.61 -27.53 48.10
N ALA A 9 2.22 -26.78 47.04
CA ALA A 9 1.01 -26.90 46.22
C ALA A 9 -0.30 -26.13 46.55
N ALA A 10 -0.94 -25.72 45.42
CA ALA A 10 -2.34 -25.32 45.19
C ALA A 10 -2.87 -23.97 45.74
N ALA A 11 -3.60 -23.26 44.88
CA ALA A 11 -4.28 -21.98 45.16
C ALA A 11 -5.72 -21.96 44.60
N PRO A 12 -6.67 -21.28 45.27
CA PRO A 12 -7.87 -20.77 44.59
C PRO A 12 -8.39 -19.38 45.08
N ARG A 13 -9.39 -18.84 44.33
CA ARG A 13 -10.30 -17.69 44.61
C ARG A 13 -9.74 -16.24 44.46
N PRO A 14 -10.58 -15.18 44.36
CA PRO A 14 -12.03 -15.09 44.62
C PRO A 14 -12.95 -14.40 43.55
N GLU A 15 -14.27 -14.46 43.78
CA GLU A 15 -15.33 -13.58 43.20
C GLU A 15 -15.68 -12.43 44.17
N PRO A 16 -16.30 -11.33 43.68
CA PRO A 16 -17.50 -10.82 44.35
C PRO A 16 -18.60 -10.27 43.40
N VAL A 17 -19.76 -9.92 43.98
CA VAL A 17 -21.05 -9.69 43.28
C VAL A 17 -21.64 -8.28 43.52
N ALA A 18 -22.27 -7.72 42.47
CA ALA A 18 -23.32 -6.69 42.40
C ALA A 18 -23.13 -5.25 42.96
N ALA A 19 -23.22 -4.27 42.04
CA ALA A 19 -23.92 -2.96 42.13
C ALA A 19 -23.87 -2.26 40.74
N ALA A 20 -24.76 -1.36 40.30
CA ALA A 20 -26.19 -1.08 40.57
C ALA A 20 -26.74 -0.19 39.42
N ALA A 21 -28.05 0.09 39.34
CA ALA A 21 -28.66 1.04 38.38
C ALA A 21 -29.44 2.16 39.12
N PRO A 22 -29.52 3.39 38.57
CA PRO A 22 -30.79 3.83 37.94
C PRO A 22 -30.64 4.79 36.74
N ALA A 23 -31.75 5.05 36.04
CA ALA A 23 -31.85 6.02 34.93
C ALA A 23 -32.40 7.39 35.39
N PRO A 24 -32.13 8.46 34.62
CA PRO A 24 -33.14 9.49 34.40
C PRO A 24 -33.17 10.08 32.97
N GLU A 25 -34.38 10.28 32.44
CA GLU A 25 -34.73 11.45 31.59
C GLU A 25 -35.07 12.64 32.53
N PRO A 26 -35.19 13.93 32.12
CA PRO A 26 -35.40 14.45 30.75
C PRO A 26 -34.66 15.79 30.41
N VAL A 27 -34.96 16.32 29.20
CA VAL A 27 -34.82 17.72 28.69
C VAL A 27 -33.60 18.59 29.01
N ALA A 28 -32.90 19.01 27.94
CA ALA A 28 -32.50 20.40 27.73
C ALA A 28 -32.30 20.70 26.23
N GLU A 29 -33.22 21.46 25.65
CA GLU A 29 -33.13 21.96 24.27
C GLU A 29 -32.05 23.04 24.20
N ALA A 30 -31.00 22.83 23.39
CA ALA A 30 -29.93 23.80 23.18
C ALA A 30 -29.83 24.11 21.68
N SER A 31 -30.36 25.27 21.28
CA SER A 31 -30.41 25.73 19.90
C SER A 31 -29.05 25.75 19.23
N ALA A 32 -28.87 24.89 18.23
CA ALA A 32 -27.86 25.06 17.19
C ALA A 32 -28.56 25.57 15.92
N THR A 33 -28.54 26.88 15.72
CA THR A 33 -28.86 27.49 14.42
C THR A 33 -28.00 26.81 13.34
N PRO A 34 -28.59 26.27 12.27
CA PRO A 34 -27.79 25.71 11.19
C PRO A 34 -27.05 26.84 10.47
N GLU A 35 -25.74 26.92 10.64
CA GLU A 35 -24.91 27.77 9.81
C GLU A 35 -25.08 27.37 8.33
N PRO A 36 -25.37 28.31 7.42
CA PRO A 36 -25.49 28.00 6.01
C PRO A 36 -24.12 27.63 5.44
N SER A 37 -23.84 26.32 5.41
CA SER A 37 -22.67 25.77 4.75
C SER A 37 -22.65 26.23 3.30
N THR A 38 -21.79 27.21 3.01
CA THR A 38 -21.54 27.71 1.66
C THR A 38 -20.72 26.66 0.93
N GLN A 39 -21.42 25.67 0.41
CA GLN A 39 -20.86 24.73 -0.55
C GLN A 39 -20.42 25.55 -1.78
N PRO A 40 -19.13 25.49 -2.18
CA PRO A 40 -18.69 26.21 -3.36
C PRO A 40 -19.45 25.68 -4.58
N ALA A 41 -20.13 26.58 -5.30
CA ALA A 41 -20.89 26.22 -6.48
C ALA A 41 -19.99 25.49 -7.49
N PHE A 42 -20.47 24.37 -8.02
CA PHE A 42 -19.68 23.47 -8.86
C PHE A 42 -19.36 24.14 -10.20
N VAL A 43 -18.21 24.79 -10.33
CA VAL A 43 -17.79 25.46 -11.56
C VAL A 43 -17.42 24.40 -12.60
N PRO A 44 -18.14 24.28 -13.74
CA PRO A 44 -17.81 23.30 -14.76
C PRO A 44 -16.50 23.68 -15.46
N VAL A 45 -15.40 23.03 -15.09
CA VAL A 45 -14.13 23.14 -15.80
C VAL A 45 -14.33 22.63 -17.24
N PRO A 46 -13.94 23.39 -18.28
CA PRO A 46 -14.10 22.95 -19.66
C PRO A 46 -13.31 21.67 -19.89
N ARG A 47 -14.03 20.58 -20.20
CA ARG A 47 -13.42 19.28 -20.49
C ARG A 47 -12.58 19.42 -21.76
N ARG A 48 -11.28 19.10 -21.67
CA ARG A 48 -10.42 18.97 -22.85
C ARG A 48 -11.10 18.07 -23.90
N PRO A 49 -11.05 18.42 -25.20
CA PRO A 49 -11.66 17.59 -26.23
C PRO A 49 -11.06 16.19 -26.18
N ILE A 50 -11.95 15.19 -26.17
CA ILE A 50 -11.56 13.79 -26.31
C ILE A 50 -10.96 13.65 -27.70
N VAL A 51 -9.76 13.08 -27.75
CA VAL A 51 -8.99 12.90 -28.98
C VAL A 51 -9.83 12.09 -29.98
N PRO A 52 -10.18 12.61 -31.17
CA PRO A 52 -10.99 11.88 -32.13
C PRO A 52 -10.22 10.65 -32.63
N ALA A 53 -10.93 9.54 -32.80
CA ALA A 53 -10.36 8.28 -33.27
C ALA A 53 -9.71 8.47 -34.66
N GLY A 54 -8.41 8.22 -34.75
CA GLY A 54 -7.59 8.47 -35.94
C GLY A 54 -6.37 9.37 -35.68
N GLN A 55 -6.34 10.12 -34.58
CA GLN A 55 -5.13 10.84 -34.18
C GLN A 55 -4.08 9.83 -33.63
N PRO A 56 -2.80 9.90 -34.06
CA PRO A 56 -1.80 8.95 -33.58
C PRO A 56 -1.67 9.03 -32.06
N LEU A 57 -1.76 7.85 -31.42
CA LEU A 57 -1.64 7.73 -29.97
C LEU A 57 -0.31 8.38 -29.54
N PRO A 58 -0.27 9.25 -28.50
CA PRO A 58 0.97 9.82 -28.03
C PRO A 58 1.96 8.68 -27.76
N PRO A 59 3.23 8.78 -28.21
CA PRO A 59 4.12 7.63 -28.27
C PRO A 59 4.30 7.03 -26.88
N GLN A 60 3.62 5.89 -26.67
CA GLN A 60 3.85 5.01 -25.54
C GLN A 60 5.36 4.76 -25.47
N PRO A 61 6.00 4.88 -24.29
CA PRO A 61 7.40 4.53 -24.17
C PRO A 61 7.57 3.08 -24.63
N SER A 62 8.26 2.88 -25.75
CA SER A 62 8.46 1.53 -26.27
C SER A 62 9.37 0.79 -25.29
N ALA A 63 9.17 -0.52 -25.13
CA ALA A 63 9.99 -1.32 -24.21
C ALA A 63 11.50 -1.33 -24.56
N ASN A 64 11.87 -0.78 -25.72
CA ASN A 64 13.25 -0.58 -26.18
C ASN A 64 13.97 0.63 -25.55
N GLU A 65 13.29 1.49 -24.81
CA GLU A 65 13.92 2.68 -24.19
C GLU A 65 14.50 2.42 -22.80
N ILE A 66 14.25 1.25 -22.23
CA ILE A 66 14.82 0.82 -20.96
C ILE A 66 16.28 0.44 -21.23
N SER A 67 17.24 1.06 -20.54
CA SER A 67 18.67 0.70 -20.70
C SER A 67 18.85 -0.82 -20.61
N PRO A 68 19.64 -1.45 -21.52
CA PRO A 68 19.89 -2.88 -21.48
C PRO A 68 20.52 -3.33 -20.16
N GLU A 69 21.24 -2.43 -19.47
CA GLU A 69 21.81 -2.66 -18.13
C GLU A 69 20.72 -2.80 -17.06
N ALA A 70 19.64 -2.02 -17.15
CA ALA A 70 18.49 -2.13 -16.24
C ALA A 70 17.71 -3.43 -16.47
N LEU A 71 17.58 -3.88 -17.73
CA LEU A 71 17.00 -5.18 -18.04
C LEU A 71 17.89 -6.35 -17.55
N ALA A 72 19.21 -6.21 -17.66
CA ALA A 72 20.15 -7.18 -17.10
C ALA A 72 20.06 -7.27 -15.57
N SER A 73 19.98 -6.12 -14.87
CA SER A 73 19.85 -6.11 -13.40
C SER A 73 18.53 -6.69 -12.90
N VAL A 74 17.43 -6.50 -13.63
CA VAL A 74 16.15 -7.17 -13.34
C VAL A 74 16.27 -8.69 -13.51
N ARG A 75 16.88 -9.18 -14.60
CA ARG A 75 17.10 -10.63 -14.80
C ARG A 75 17.98 -11.27 -13.72
N GLU A 76 18.95 -10.55 -13.18
CA GLU A 76 19.74 -11.01 -12.02
C GLU A 76 18.93 -11.01 -10.71
N VAL A 77 18.05 -10.01 -10.54
CA VAL A 77 17.11 -9.94 -9.41
C VAL A 77 16.07 -11.06 -9.46
N GLU A 78 15.53 -11.41 -10.62
CA GLU A 78 14.56 -12.50 -10.79
C GLU A 78 15.10 -13.86 -10.30
N LYS A 79 16.40 -14.11 -10.50
CA LYS A 79 17.10 -15.32 -10.01
C LYS A 79 17.23 -15.38 -8.49
N ARG A 80 17.24 -14.22 -7.82
CA ARG A 80 17.42 -14.07 -6.36
C ARG A 80 16.12 -13.66 -5.64
N ALA A 81 15.02 -13.57 -6.37
CA ALA A 81 13.74 -13.12 -5.86
C ALA A 81 13.11 -14.14 -4.90
N ARG A 82 12.30 -13.64 -3.96
CA ARG A 82 11.64 -14.47 -2.93
C ARG A 82 10.33 -15.12 -3.39
N LYS A 83 9.82 -14.73 -4.56
CA LYS A 83 8.60 -15.29 -5.19
C LYS A 83 7.38 -15.28 -4.27
N LEU A 84 7.07 -14.10 -3.73
CA LEU A 84 5.96 -13.92 -2.80
C LEU A 84 4.62 -13.89 -3.54
N THR A 85 3.59 -14.46 -2.95
CA THR A 85 2.20 -14.27 -3.38
C THR A 85 1.65 -12.91 -2.92
N LEU A 86 0.43 -12.56 -3.34
CA LEU A 86 -0.23 -11.30 -2.94
C LEU A 86 -0.40 -11.17 -1.41
N MET A 87 -0.66 -12.28 -0.71
CA MET A 87 -0.93 -12.29 0.73
C MET A 87 0.32 -12.11 1.59
N GLU A 88 1.50 -12.41 1.05
CA GLU A 88 2.80 -12.29 1.74
C GLU A 88 3.43 -10.90 1.55
N LEU A 89 2.76 -10.00 0.82
CA LEU A 89 3.36 -8.79 0.26
C LEU A 89 3.26 -7.58 1.21
N THR A 90 4.31 -7.37 2.00
CA THR A 90 4.43 -6.21 2.90
C THR A 90 4.78 -4.89 2.19
N GLU A 91 4.76 -3.77 2.90
CA GLU A 91 5.26 -2.46 2.44
C GLU A 91 6.79 -2.44 2.23
N ARG A 92 7.52 -3.28 2.96
CA ARG A 92 8.99 -3.39 2.94
C ARG A 92 9.52 -4.40 1.90
N THR A 93 8.63 -4.96 1.08
CA THR A 93 8.95 -5.95 0.04
C THR A 93 8.60 -5.44 -1.34
N CYS A 94 9.46 -5.72 -2.31
CA CYS A 94 9.33 -5.30 -3.70
C CYS A 94 8.09 -5.90 -4.36
N LYS A 95 7.12 -5.03 -4.66
CA LYS A 95 5.81 -5.35 -5.23
C LYS A 95 5.80 -5.57 -6.74
N TRP A 96 6.94 -5.85 -7.35
CA TRP A 96 7.05 -5.97 -8.82
C TRP A 96 6.47 -7.32 -9.29
N PRO A 97 5.44 -7.32 -10.16
CA PRO A 97 4.78 -8.54 -10.63
C PRO A 97 5.61 -9.25 -11.71
N ILE A 98 5.68 -10.57 -11.63
CA ILE A 98 6.42 -11.44 -12.55
C ILE A 98 5.51 -12.61 -12.92
N GLY A 99 5.42 -12.91 -14.22
CA GLY A 99 4.45 -13.85 -14.78
C GLY A 99 3.10 -13.19 -15.11
N ASP A 100 2.15 -14.01 -15.56
CA ASP A 100 0.80 -13.58 -15.94
C ASP A 100 -0.19 -13.92 -14.81
N PRO A 101 -1.03 -12.97 -14.34
CA PRO A 101 -1.96 -13.17 -13.23
C PRO A 101 -3.05 -14.23 -13.49
N ALA A 102 -3.27 -14.65 -14.74
CA ALA A 102 -4.14 -15.79 -15.07
C ALA A 102 -3.45 -17.16 -14.97
N THR A 103 -2.21 -17.21 -14.47
CA THR A 103 -1.41 -18.45 -14.34
C THR A 103 -0.90 -18.67 -12.92
N ASP A 104 -0.72 -19.93 -12.54
CA ASP A 104 -0.11 -20.34 -11.25
C ASP A 104 1.37 -19.94 -11.11
N LYS A 105 1.95 -19.30 -12.13
CA LYS A 105 3.32 -18.80 -12.16
C LYS A 105 3.40 -17.29 -11.91
N PHE A 106 2.31 -16.67 -11.44
CA PHE A 106 2.29 -15.28 -10.99
C PHE A 106 2.88 -15.12 -9.58
N TRP A 107 3.86 -14.22 -9.43
CA TRP A 107 4.46 -13.90 -8.14
C TRP A 107 5.09 -12.51 -8.11
N PHE A 108 5.41 -12.03 -6.92
CA PHE A 108 6.08 -10.75 -6.67
C PHE A 108 7.54 -10.93 -6.26
N CYS A 109 8.40 -10.04 -6.73
CA CYS A 109 9.85 -10.08 -6.50
C CYS A 109 10.24 -10.30 -5.02
N GLY A 110 9.62 -9.58 -4.09
CA GLY A 110 9.79 -9.84 -2.65
C GLY A 110 11.16 -9.51 -2.03
N LEU A 111 12.14 -9.04 -2.81
CA LEU A 111 13.36 -8.41 -2.28
C LEU A 111 13.03 -7.16 -1.46
N PRO A 112 13.91 -6.69 -0.55
CA PRO A 112 13.67 -5.45 0.20
C PRO A 112 13.38 -4.27 -0.74
N SER A 113 12.31 -3.52 -0.45
CA SER A 113 11.98 -2.29 -1.18
C SER A 113 12.88 -1.13 -0.74
N VAL A 114 13.14 -0.20 -1.65
CA VAL A 114 13.84 1.05 -1.35
C VAL A 114 12.90 1.96 -0.57
N ALA A 115 13.38 2.61 0.50
CA ALA A 115 12.55 3.51 1.31
C ALA A 115 11.84 4.58 0.45
N GLY A 116 10.54 4.77 0.68
CA GLY A 116 9.69 5.67 -0.11
C GLY A 116 9.33 5.17 -1.52
N LYS A 117 9.70 3.95 -1.91
CA LYS A 117 9.40 3.35 -3.22
C LYS A 117 8.85 1.92 -3.04
N PRO A 118 7.89 1.46 -3.86
CA PRO A 118 7.27 0.13 -3.71
C PRO A 118 8.15 -1.04 -4.18
N TYR A 119 9.35 -0.78 -4.69
CA TYR A 119 10.19 -1.74 -5.41
C TYR A 119 11.65 -1.73 -4.92
N CYS A 120 12.39 -2.81 -5.16
CA CYS A 120 13.84 -2.87 -4.99
C CYS A 120 14.55 -2.10 -6.10
N GLU A 121 15.85 -1.81 -5.94
CA GLU A 121 16.63 -0.91 -6.80
C GLU A 121 16.52 -1.22 -8.31
N ALA A 122 16.71 -2.47 -8.74
CA ALA A 122 16.59 -2.86 -10.15
C ALA A 122 15.19 -2.55 -10.73
N HIS A 123 14.13 -2.91 -10.00
CA HIS A 123 12.74 -2.64 -10.40
C HIS A 123 12.37 -1.15 -10.26
N VAL A 124 13.02 -0.37 -9.38
CA VAL A 124 12.91 1.09 -9.37
C VAL A 124 13.46 1.69 -10.66
N GLY A 125 14.58 1.18 -11.17
CA GLY A 125 15.18 1.61 -12.43
C GLY A 125 14.23 1.43 -13.62
N VAL A 126 13.52 0.31 -13.69
CA VAL A 126 12.53 0.05 -14.75
C VAL A 126 11.21 0.80 -14.52
N ALA A 127 10.69 0.83 -13.29
CA ALA A 127 9.42 1.50 -12.97
C ALA A 127 9.46 3.02 -13.14
N PHE A 128 10.58 3.65 -12.78
CA PHE A 128 10.71 5.11 -12.68
C PHE A 128 11.77 5.65 -13.65
N GLN A 129 11.70 5.22 -14.91
CA GLN A 129 12.55 5.71 -16.01
C GLN A 129 12.67 7.25 -15.96
N PRO A 130 13.90 7.81 -15.92
CA PRO A 130 14.12 9.22 -15.67
C PRO A 130 13.49 10.09 -16.76
N MET A 131 13.05 11.30 -16.42
CA MET A 131 12.42 12.21 -17.38
C MET A 131 13.32 12.58 -18.56
N SER A 132 14.65 12.41 -18.45
CA SER A 132 15.59 12.61 -19.57
C SER A 132 15.26 11.71 -20.77
N SER A 133 15.06 10.41 -20.55
CA SER A 133 14.65 9.45 -21.59
C SER A 133 13.27 9.74 -22.20
N ARG A 134 12.44 10.55 -21.52
CA ARG A 134 11.17 11.06 -22.07
C ARG A 134 11.30 12.41 -22.79
N ARG A 135 12.40 13.13 -22.58
CA ARG A 135 12.68 14.43 -23.20
C ARG A 135 13.41 14.27 -24.53
N ASP A 136 14.34 13.32 -24.63
CA ASP A 136 15.11 13.01 -25.83
C ASP A 136 14.20 12.77 -27.05
N ARG A 137 13.19 11.90 -26.90
CA ARG A 137 12.09 11.64 -27.86
C ARG A 137 11.30 12.83 -28.40
N ARG A 138 11.40 14.02 -27.80
CA ARG A 138 10.64 15.22 -28.22
C ARG A 138 11.44 16.20 -29.07
N ARG A 139 12.71 15.89 -29.35
CA ARG A 139 13.65 16.79 -30.02
C ARG A 139 14.02 16.32 -31.42
#